data_AF-A0A7W9E4F0-F1
#
_entry.id   AF-A0A7W9E4F0-F1
#
_cell.length_a   1.000
_cell.length_b   1.000
_cell.length_c   1.000
_cell.angle_alpha   90.00
_cell.angle_beta   90.00
_cell.angle_gamma   90.00
#
_symmetry.space_group_name_H-M   'P 1'
#
loop_
_entity.id
_entity.type
_entity.pdbx_description
1 polymer ?
#
loop_
_entity_poly.entity_id
_entity_poly.type
_entity_poly.pdbx_seq_one_letter_code
_entity_poly.pdbx_strand_id
1 'polypeptide(L)'
;MTPGGGSDGVPTAGPPHDVDLAPIVSAAAALEIFHAAALVHDDIIDNSDTRRGAASAHRLFENLHRSENWAGGPVEFGRASAILLGDLLLGWSDELLDEGLAGLRDPSAARFARREFNLMRTEVTAGQYLDILEERAWRTSREDELLERAMRVIEFKSARYSVLAPLVIGAALAGGTPEQLESLRRFGLPLGLAYQLRDDLLGVFGDSSLTGKPSGDDLREGKRTVLVALARENLDGGSRRFLDDNLGDPNLTAHQIEKLQGIIAGSGAVDRVEALITHQLAEATAVLDAALLADSAMSELRMLAEKVARRAF
;
A
#
# COMPACT_ATOMS: atom_id res chain seq x y z
N MET A 1 45.19 38.54 -43.36
CA MET A 1 45.25 37.07 -43.21
C MET A 1 45.48 36.76 -41.74
N THR A 2 44.41 36.42 -41.03
CA THR A 2 44.40 35.91 -39.65
C THR A 2 43.50 34.67 -39.68
N PRO A 3 43.92 33.52 -39.13
CA PRO A 3 43.22 32.26 -39.35
C PRO A 3 42.14 32.01 -38.27
N GLY A 4 40.94 31.71 -38.78
CA GLY A 4 40.04 30.61 -38.39
C GLY A 4 39.82 30.32 -36.91
N GLY A 5 38.68 30.78 -36.38
CA GLY A 5 38.04 30.17 -35.22
C GLY A 5 37.33 28.88 -35.61
N GLY A 6 37.63 27.79 -34.90
CA GLY A 6 36.85 26.56 -34.88
C GLY A 6 36.37 26.33 -33.46
N SER A 7 35.10 26.63 -33.18
CA SER A 7 34.42 26.16 -31.97
C SER A 7 33.78 24.82 -32.31
N ASP A 8 34.38 23.74 -31.83
CA ASP A 8 33.78 22.41 -31.85
C ASP A 8 32.54 22.41 -30.94
N GLY A 9 31.38 22.55 -31.57
CA GLY A 9 30.09 22.42 -30.90
C GLY A 9 29.89 20.96 -30.47
N VAL A 10 29.81 20.75 -29.16
CA VAL A 10 29.28 19.52 -28.57
C VAL A 10 27.86 19.33 -29.12
N PRO A 11 27.51 18.16 -29.71
CA PRO A 11 26.16 17.94 -30.18
C PRO A 11 25.23 17.83 -28.97
N THR A 12 24.43 18.87 -28.74
CA THR A 12 23.28 18.81 -27.85
C THR A 12 22.28 17.85 -28.48
N ALA A 13 22.19 16.63 -27.95
CA ALA A 13 21.10 15.72 -28.27
C ALA A 13 19.78 16.44 -27.91
N GLY A 14 19.00 16.79 -28.92
CA GLY A 14 17.63 17.25 -28.71
C GLY A 14 16.79 16.16 -28.03
N PRO A 15 15.64 16.52 -27.44
CA PRO A 15 14.78 15.54 -26.79
C PRO A 15 14.40 14.44 -27.79
N PRO A 16 14.47 13.15 -27.42
CA PRO A 16 14.07 12.08 -28.32
C PRO A 16 12.59 12.26 -28.66
N HIS A 17 12.31 12.49 -29.95
CA HIS A 17 10.97 12.49 -30.52
C HIS A 17 10.37 11.08 -30.42
N ASP A 18 9.16 10.99 -29.86
CA ASP A 18 8.31 9.80 -29.65
C ASP A 18 8.93 8.64 -28.85
N VAL A 19 8.97 8.81 -27.52
CA VAL A 19 8.96 7.64 -26.62
C VAL A 19 7.55 7.08 -26.64
N ASP A 20 7.39 5.88 -27.23
CA ASP A 20 6.14 5.14 -27.13
C ASP A 20 5.88 4.78 -25.67
N LEU A 21 4.86 5.41 -25.08
CA LEU A 21 4.47 5.21 -23.70
C LEU A 21 3.51 4.02 -23.53
N ALA A 22 2.98 3.44 -24.62
CA ALA A 22 2.04 2.33 -24.51
C ALA A 22 2.59 1.16 -23.66
N PRO A 23 3.86 0.72 -23.82
CA PRO A 23 4.46 -0.29 -22.95
C PRO A 23 4.41 0.06 -21.45
N ILE A 24 4.67 1.33 -21.12
CA ILE A 24 4.70 1.84 -19.74
C ILE A 24 3.28 1.93 -19.19
N VAL A 25 2.32 2.40 -19.99
CA VAL A 25 0.91 2.51 -19.61
C VAL A 25 0.30 1.13 -19.36
N SER A 26 0.58 0.12 -20.19
CA SER A 26 0.10 -1.24 -19.96
C SER A 26 0.64 -1.84 -18.67
N ALA A 27 1.93 -1.63 -18.37
CA ALA A 27 2.51 -2.08 -17.10
C ALA A 27 1.96 -1.32 -15.88
N ALA A 28 1.69 -0.02 -16.00
CA ALA A 28 1.03 0.76 -14.95
C ALA A 28 -0.43 0.28 -14.72
N ALA A 29 -1.17 -0.01 -15.79
CA ALA A 29 -2.51 -0.58 -15.71
C ALA A 29 -2.48 -1.98 -15.06
N ALA A 30 -1.46 -2.80 -15.34
CA ALA A 30 -1.28 -4.08 -14.68
C ALA A 30 -1.19 -3.95 -13.15
N LEU A 31 -0.46 -2.94 -12.64
CA LEU A 31 -0.38 -2.66 -11.19
C LEU A 31 -1.74 -2.26 -10.60
N GLU A 32 -2.54 -1.47 -11.30
CA GLU A 32 -3.91 -1.11 -10.87
C GLU A 32 -4.86 -2.31 -10.87
N ILE A 33 -4.80 -3.18 -11.88
CA ILE A 33 -5.60 -4.41 -11.91
C ILE A 33 -5.15 -5.39 -10.81
N PHE A 34 -3.84 -5.48 -10.54
CA PHE A 34 -3.34 -6.23 -9.39
C PHE A 34 -3.88 -5.65 -8.07
N HIS A 35 -3.87 -4.32 -7.93
CA HIS A 35 -4.43 -3.64 -6.77
C HIS A 35 -5.91 -3.94 -6.58
N ALA A 36 -6.70 -3.92 -7.65
CA ALA A 36 -8.10 -4.31 -7.61
C ALA A 36 -8.29 -5.76 -7.14
N ALA A 37 -7.46 -6.70 -7.62
CA ALA A 37 -7.50 -8.09 -7.16
C ALA A 37 -7.20 -8.21 -5.65
N ALA A 38 -6.13 -7.54 -5.20
CA ALA A 38 -5.74 -7.53 -3.80
C ALA A 38 -6.86 -6.99 -2.90
N LEU A 39 -7.52 -5.89 -3.28
CA LEU A 39 -8.65 -5.32 -2.54
C LEU A 39 -9.87 -6.25 -2.51
N VAL A 40 -10.20 -6.91 -3.63
CA VAL A 40 -11.33 -7.86 -3.70
C VAL A 40 -11.11 -9.03 -2.74
N HIS A 41 -9.90 -9.58 -2.69
CA HIS A 41 -9.57 -10.67 -1.76
C HIS A 41 -9.48 -10.17 -0.31
N ASP A 42 -8.88 -9.01 -0.05
CA ASP A 42 -8.77 -8.36 1.26
C ASP A 42 -10.16 -8.10 1.88
N ASP A 43 -11.12 -7.56 1.10
CA ASP A 43 -12.50 -7.35 1.56
C ASP A 43 -13.20 -8.65 2.03
N ILE A 44 -12.85 -9.81 1.46
CA ILE A 44 -13.39 -11.11 1.86
C ILE A 44 -12.72 -11.59 3.16
N ILE A 45 -11.41 -11.41 3.28
CA ILE A 45 -10.60 -11.80 4.44
C ILE A 45 -11.05 -11.00 5.66
N ASP A 46 -11.19 -9.69 5.49
CA ASP A 46 -11.52 -8.73 6.56
C ASP A 46 -13.04 -8.64 6.80
N ASN A 47 -13.86 -9.22 5.93
CA ASN A 47 -15.33 -9.13 5.94
C ASN A 47 -15.84 -7.68 5.82
N SER A 48 -15.16 -6.87 5.00
CA SER A 48 -15.52 -5.47 4.77
C SER A 48 -16.72 -5.36 3.82
N ASP A 49 -17.80 -4.74 4.27
CA ASP A 49 -19.02 -4.58 3.47
C ASP A 49 -18.91 -3.50 2.40
N THR A 50 -18.00 -2.54 2.59
CA THR A 50 -17.85 -1.36 1.74
C THR A 50 -16.42 -1.11 1.33
N ARG A 51 -16.23 -0.65 0.10
CA ARG A 51 -14.96 -0.22 -0.48
C ARG A 51 -15.19 1.04 -1.31
N ARG A 52 -14.43 2.11 -1.03
CA ARG A 52 -14.51 3.41 -1.74
C ARG A 52 -15.94 3.97 -1.81
N GLY A 53 -16.69 3.86 -0.72
CA GLY A 53 -18.09 4.34 -0.62
C GLY A 53 -19.14 3.48 -1.35
N ALA A 54 -18.76 2.36 -1.95
CA ALA A 54 -19.65 1.40 -2.60
C ALA A 54 -19.61 0.03 -1.89
N ALA A 55 -20.56 -0.85 -2.20
CA ALA A 55 -20.53 -2.23 -1.70
C ALA A 55 -19.30 -2.98 -2.22
N SER A 56 -18.66 -3.79 -1.36
CA SER A 56 -17.56 -4.66 -1.77
C SER A 56 -18.03 -5.74 -2.75
N ALA A 57 -17.11 -6.34 -3.49
CA ALA A 57 -17.45 -7.29 -4.56
C ALA A 57 -18.29 -8.47 -4.06
N HIS A 58 -17.97 -9.03 -2.89
CA HIS A 58 -18.74 -10.15 -2.33
C HIS A 58 -20.16 -9.75 -1.94
N ARG A 59 -20.38 -8.51 -1.50
CA ARG A 59 -21.72 -7.97 -1.21
C ARG A 59 -22.51 -7.67 -2.49
N LEU A 60 -21.86 -7.23 -3.56
CA LEU A 60 -22.52 -7.06 -4.86
C LEU A 60 -23.04 -8.40 -5.41
N PHE A 61 -22.23 -9.46 -5.37
CA PHE A 61 -22.66 -10.79 -5.78
C PHE A 61 -23.73 -11.39 -4.86
N GLU A 62 -23.64 -11.16 -3.55
CA GLU A 62 -24.68 -11.55 -2.60
C GLU A 62 -26.03 -10.90 -2.95
N ASN A 63 -26.01 -9.58 -3.22
CA ASN A 63 -27.21 -8.83 -3.58
C ASN A 63 -27.80 -9.29 -4.91
N LEU A 64 -26.95 -9.60 -5.90
CA LEU A 64 -27.38 -10.17 -7.17
C LEU A 64 -28.09 -11.53 -6.97
N HIS A 65 -27.51 -12.42 -6.15
CA HIS A 65 -28.14 -13.72 -5.85
C HIS A 65 -29.52 -13.55 -5.22
N ARG A 66 -29.65 -12.60 -4.27
CA ARG A 66 -30.92 -12.26 -3.63
C ARG A 66 -31.94 -11.68 -4.61
N SER A 67 -31.53 -10.76 -5.49
CA SER A 67 -32.45 -10.12 -6.44
C SER A 67 -32.98 -11.10 -7.49
N GLU A 68 -32.15 -12.07 -7.88
CA GLU A 68 -32.52 -13.09 -8.86
C GLU A 68 -33.22 -14.31 -8.23
N ASN A 69 -33.34 -14.36 -6.90
CA ASN A 69 -33.98 -15.43 -6.14
C ASN A 69 -33.44 -16.84 -6.50
N TRP A 70 -32.11 -16.95 -6.62
CA TRP A 70 -31.44 -18.21 -6.93
C TRP A 70 -31.45 -19.18 -5.75
N ALA A 71 -31.26 -20.46 -6.04
CA ALA A 71 -31.15 -21.48 -5.01
C ALA A 71 -29.83 -21.36 -4.20
N GLY A 72 -29.85 -21.81 -2.94
CA GLY A 72 -28.67 -21.84 -2.07
C GLY A 72 -28.45 -20.59 -1.23
N GLY A 73 -27.27 -20.49 -0.61
CA GLY A 73 -26.90 -19.40 0.29
C GLY A 73 -26.31 -18.18 -0.43
N PRO A 74 -26.90 -16.98 -0.33
CA PRO A 74 -26.41 -15.80 -1.04
C PRO A 74 -25.02 -15.34 -0.56
N VAL A 75 -24.72 -15.49 0.73
CA VAL A 75 -23.41 -15.13 1.32
C VAL A 75 -22.30 -16.02 0.76
N GLU A 76 -22.54 -17.33 0.71
CA GLU A 76 -21.58 -18.31 0.17
C GLU A 76 -21.32 -18.05 -1.31
N PHE A 77 -22.39 -17.80 -2.09
CA PHE A 77 -22.28 -17.41 -3.50
C PHE A 77 -21.48 -16.12 -3.67
N GLY A 78 -21.75 -15.11 -2.84
CA GLY A 78 -21.06 -13.82 -2.88
C GLY A 78 -19.56 -13.95 -2.68
N ARG A 79 -19.15 -14.69 -1.64
CA ARG A 79 -17.73 -14.94 -1.34
C ARG A 79 -17.05 -15.77 -2.43
N ALA A 80 -17.67 -16.87 -2.87
CA ALA A 80 -17.11 -17.72 -3.92
C ALA A 80 -16.91 -16.97 -5.24
N SER A 81 -17.89 -16.14 -5.64
CA SER A 81 -17.81 -15.34 -6.86
C SER A 81 -16.73 -14.26 -6.76
N ALA A 82 -16.58 -13.62 -5.61
CA ALA A 82 -15.55 -12.60 -5.41
C ALA A 82 -14.13 -13.20 -5.37
N ILE A 83 -13.94 -14.42 -4.85
CA ILE A 83 -12.65 -15.15 -4.96
C ILE A 83 -12.27 -15.31 -6.43
N LEU A 84 -13.19 -15.84 -7.24
CA LEU A 84 -12.96 -16.05 -8.68
C LEU A 84 -12.74 -14.74 -9.44
N LEU A 85 -13.43 -13.66 -9.06
CA LEU A 85 -13.18 -12.34 -9.62
C LEU A 85 -11.74 -11.87 -9.34
N GLY A 86 -11.27 -12.00 -8.10
CA GLY A 86 -9.89 -11.64 -7.77
C GLY A 86 -8.88 -12.51 -8.54
N ASP A 87 -9.13 -13.81 -8.70
CA ASP A 87 -8.27 -14.70 -9.50
C ASP A 87 -8.22 -14.27 -10.98
N LEU A 88 -9.37 -13.88 -11.55
CA LEU A 88 -9.45 -13.37 -12.92
C LEU A 88 -8.67 -12.06 -13.09
N LEU A 89 -8.80 -11.14 -12.13
CA LEU A 89 -8.06 -9.88 -12.13
C LEU A 89 -6.55 -10.13 -12.02
N LEU A 90 -6.09 -11.10 -11.23
CA LEU A 90 -4.67 -11.48 -11.20
C LEU A 90 -4.19 -11.97 -12.57
N GLY A 91 -4.99 -12.78 -13.28
CA GLY A 91 -4.69 -13.22 -14.63
C GLY A 91 -4.58 -12.06 -15.63
N TRP A 92 -5.55 -11.14 -15.63
CA TRP A 92 -5.53 -9.95 -16.50
C TRP A 92 -4.41 -8.99 -16.17
N SER A 93 -4.01 -8.90 -14.90
CA SER A 93 -2.83 -8.14 -14.50
C SER A 93 -1.55 -8.70 -15.14
N ASP A 94 -1.36 -10.02 -15.11
CA ASP A 94 -0.23 -10.68 -15.79
C ASP A 94 -0.29 -10.46 -17.32
N GLU A 95 -1.47 -10.55 -17.94
CA GLU A 95 -1.64 -10.30 -19.39
C GLU A 95 -1.24 -8.87 -19.78
N LEU A 96 -1.70 -7.86 -19.03
CA LEU A 96 -1.36 -6.44 -19.28
C LEU A 96 0.12 -6.16 -19.06
N LEU A 97 0.72 -6.79 -18.03
CA LEU A 97 2.15 -6.66 -17.81
C LEU A 97 2.91 -7.25 -19.00
N ASP A 98 2.55 -8.46 -19.44
CA ASP A 98 3.23 -9.14 -20.55
C ASP A 98 3.08 -8.39 -21.88
N GLU A 99 1.93 -7.76 -22.13
CA GLU A 99 1.75 -6.82 -23.23
C GLU A 99 2.74 -5.64 -23.14
N GLY A 100 2.84 -5.01 -21.97
CA GLY A 100 3.78 -3.91 -21.73
C GLY A 100 5.24 -4.34 -21.93
N LEU A 101 5.62 -5.50 -21.39
CA LEU A 101 6.97 -6.03 -21.50
C LEU A 101 7.34 -6.42 -22.93
N ALA A 102 6.39 -6.94 -23.72
CA ALA A 102 6.60 -7.30 -25.12
C ALA A 102 6.87 -6.07 -26.01
N GLY A 103 6.37 -4.89 -25.63
CA GLY A 103 6.61 -3.63 -26.31
C GLY A 103 7.99 -3.01 -26.05
N LEU A 104 8.79 -3.55 -25.11
CA LEU A 104 10.11 -3.00 -24.78
C LEU A 104 11.18 -3.44 -25.80
N ARG A 105 12.03 -2.49 -26.16
CA ARG A 105 13.18 -2.74 -27.07
C ARG A 105 14.31 -3.51 -26.40
N ASP A 106 14.48 -3.38 -25.08
CA ASP A 106 15.51 -4.08 -24.31
C ASP A 106 14.91 -5.28 -23.54
N PRO A 107 15.22 -6.53 -23.96
CA PRO A 107 14.78 -7.71 -23.23
C PRO A 107 15.34 -7.81 -21.81
N SER A 108 16.43 -7.13 -21.49
CA SER A 108 17.03 -7.14 -20.16
C SER A 108 16.19 -6.34 -19.16
N ALA A 109 15.76 -5.13 -19.55
CA ALA A 109 14.78 -4.33 -18.83
C ALA A 109 13.47 -5.10 -18.62
N ALA A 110 12.95 -5.75 -19.66
CA ALA A 110 11.73 -6.55 -19.56
C ALA A 110 11.82 -7.66 -18.49
N ARG A 111 12.91 -8.44 -18.52
CA ARG A 111 13.16 -9.49 -17.52
C ARG A 111 13.34 -8.94 -16.12
N PHE A 112 13.96 -7.78 -15.98
CA PHE A 112 14.13 -7.14 -14.67
C PHE A 112 12.78 -6.68 -14.12
N ALA A 113 11.99 -5.94 -14.89
CA ALA A 113 10.66 -5.49 -14.48
C ALA A 113 9.74 -6.66 -14.10
N ARG A 114 9.76 -7.78 -14.86
CA ARG A 114 8.99 -8.99 -14.49
C ARG A 114 9.43 -9.58 -13.16
N ARG A 115 10.74 -9.60 -12.86
CA ARG A 115 11.24 -10.09 -11.57
C ARG A 115 10.80 -9.20 -10.42
N GLU A 116 10.87 -7.88 -10.57
CA GLU A 116 10.39 -6.94 -9.56
C GLU A 116 8.88 -7.09 -9.31
N PHE A 117 8.08 -7.24 -10.36
CA PHE A 117 6.66 -7.48 -10.24
C PHE A 117 6.35 -8.81 -9.52
N ASN A 118 7.06 -9.89 -9.84
CA ASN A 118 6.88 -11.18 -9.17
C ASN A 118 7.32 -11.14 -7.69
N LEU A 119 8.39 -10.41 -7.38
CA LEU A 119 8.83 -10.18 -6.01
C LEU A 119 7.77 -9.40 -5.24
N MET A 120 7.29 -8.29 -5.78
CA MET A 120 6.20 -7.49 -5.21
C MET A 120 4.97 -8.35 -4.88
N ARG A 121 4.53 -9.21 -5.82
CA ARG A 121 3.39 -10.13 -5.60
C ARG A 121 3.62 -11.11 -4.47
N THR A 122 4.85 -11.64 -4.38
CA THR A 122 5.23 -12.56 -3.32
C THR A 122 5.20 -11.85 -1.97
N GLU A 123 5.80 -10.67 -1.91
CA GLU A 123 5.95 -9.86 -0.69
C GLU A 123 4.60 -9.40 -0.15
N VAL A 124 3.72 -8.86 -1.01
CA VAL A 124 2.38 -8.44 -0.57
C VAL A 124 1.52 -9.61 -0.10
N THR A 125 1.60 -10.77 -0.76
CA THR A 125 0.87 -11.96 -0.35
C THR A 125 1.38 -12.47 1.00
N ALA A 126 2.70 -12.49 1.20
CA ALA A 126 3.29 -12.83 2.49
C ALA A 126 2.93 -11.79 3.57
N GLY A 127 2.92 -10.51 3.23
CA GLY A 127 2.48 -9.42 4.11
C GLY A 127 1.02 -9.57 4.55
N GLN A 128 0.12 -9.93 3.62
CA GLN A 128 -1.27 -10.21 3.93
C GLN A 128 -1.41 -11.43 4.87
N TYR A 129 -0.63 -12.49 4.63
CA TYR A 129 -0.60 -13.63 5.55
C TYR A 129 -0.13 -13.23 6.95
N LEU A 130 0.92 -12.40 7.04
CA LEU A 130 1.40 -11.90 8.32
C LEU A 130 0.32 -11.08 9.04
N ASP A 131 -0.42 -10.21 8.34
CA ASP A 131 -1.54 -9.46 8.92
C ASP A 131 -2.59 -10.38 9.57
N ILE A 132 -3.05 -11.39 8.82
CA ILE A 132 -3.99 -12.41 9.32
C ILE A 132 -3.40 -13.18 10.50
N LEU A 133 -2.10 -13.51 10.44
CA LEU A 133 -1.41 -14.22 11.52
C LEU A 133 -1.38 -13.37 12.79
N GLU A 134 -1.05 -12.08 12.68
CA GLU A 134 -0.97 -11.19 13.85
C GLU A 134 -2.32 -11.02 14.54
N GLU A 135 -3.42 -10.91 13.77
CA GLU A 135 -4.78 -10.86 14.34
C GLU A 135 -5.12 -12.07 15.24
N ARG A 136 -4.48 -13.23 15.00
CA ARG A 136 -4.79 -14.49 15.70
C ARG A 136 -3.73 -14.88 16.74
N ALA A 137 -2.44 -14.72 16.42
CA ALA A 137 -1.32 -15.23 17.20
C ALA A 137 -0.78 -14.25 18.25
N TRP A 138 -1.27 -13.01 18.31
CA TRP A 138 -0.77 -11.99 19.23
C TRP A 138 -0.81 -12.42 20.70
N ARG A 139 -1.80 -13.24 21.12
CA ARG A 139 -1.93 -13.71 22.53
C ARG A 139 -0.79 -14.60 22.99
N THR A 140 -0.15 -15.30 22.06
CA THR A 140 0.97 -16.21 22.33
C THR A 140 2.32 -15.60 21.98
N SER A 141 2.32 -14.44 21.33
CA SER A 141 3.53 -13.70 20.98
C SER A 141 4.05 -12.94 22.19
N ARG A 142 5.36 -12.69 22.25
CA ARG A 142 5.92 -11.87 23.33
C ARG A 142 5.60 -10.40 23.10
N GLU A 143 5.33 -9.68 24.18
CA GLU A 143 4.93 -8.27 24.09
C GLU A 143 6.01 -7.39 23.43
N ASP A 144 7.29 -7.67 23.69
CA ASP A 144 8.43 -6.94 23.14
C ASP A 144 8.66 -7.19 21.64
N GLU A 145 7.97 -8.16 21.05
CA GLU A 145 8.04 -8.48 19.61
C GLU A 145 6.89 -7.85 18.81
N LEU A 146 5.80 -7.41 19.46
CA LEU A 146 4.58 -6.98 18.77
C LEU A 146 4.81 -5.77 17.85
N LEU A 147 5.61 -4.80 18.29
CA LEU A 147 5.94 -3.62 17.48
C LEU A 147 6.72 -4.00 16.22
N GLU A 148 7.74 -4.84 16.35
CA GLU A 148 8.55 -5.30 15.21
C GLU A 148 7.70 -6.10 14.21
N ARG A 149 6.79 -6.94 14.72
CA ARG A 149 5.87 -7.73 13.90
C ARG A 149 4.89 -6.84 13.14
N ALA A 150 4.29 -5.84 13.80
CA ALA A 150 3.43 -4.86 13.14
C ALA A 150 4.17 -4.04 12.07
N MET A 151 5.41 -3.62 12.36
CA MET A 151 6.28 -2.95 11.38
C MET A 151 6.55 -3.83 10.15
N ARG A 152 6.77 -5.13 10.36
CA ARG A 152 6.95 -6.10 9.27
C ARG A 152 5.69 -6.26 8.43
N VAL A 153 4.51 -6.26 9.04
CA VAL A 153 3.24 -6.30 8.29
C VAL A 153 3.14 -5.09 7.36
N ILE A 154 3.28 -3.86 7.88
CA ILE A 154 3.13 -2.66 7.05
C ILE A 154 4.21 -2.56 5.95
N GLU A 155 5.41 -3.06 6.23
CA GLU A 155 6.50 -3.12 5.25
C GLU A 155 6.12 -3.97 4.04
N PHE A 156 5.71 -5.21 4.28
CA PHE A 156 5.45 -6.19 3.21
C PHE A 156 4.05 -6.06 2.60
N LYS A 157 3.01 -5.82 3.40
CA LYS A 157 1.62 -5.69 2.93
C LYS A 157 1.42 -4.39 2.14
N SER A 158 2.13 -3.32 2.48
CA SER A 158 1.84 -1.98 1.95
C SER A 158 3.06 -1.28 1.37
N ALA A 159 4.09 -1.00 2.17
CA ALA A 159 5.16 -0.08 1.76
C ALA A 159 5.92 -0.55 0.50
N ARG A 160 6.34 -1.82 0.49
CA ARG A 160 7.05 -2.42 -0.66
C ARG A 160 6.17 -2.49 -1.90
N TYR A 161 4.89 -2.81 -1.69
CA TYR A 161 3.92 -3.04 -2.75
C TYR A 161 3.38 -1.76 -3.39
N SER A 162 2.91 -0.81 -2.59
CA SER A 162 2.17 0.37 -3.05
C SER A 162 3.06 1.54 -3.48
N VAL A 163 4.31 1.58 -3.03
CA VAL A 163 5.22 2.70 -3.32
C VAL A 163 6.51 2.23 -3.97
N LEU A 164 7.26 1.35 -3.29
CA LEU A 164 8.59 0.95 -3.76
C LEU A 164 8.54 0.23 -5.12
N ALA A 165 7.78 -0.85 -5.23
CA ALA A 165 7.76 -1.67 -6.43
C ALA A 165 7.27 -0.90 -7.68
N PRO A 166 6.19 -0.10 -7.64
CA PRO A 166 5.77 0.72 -8.78
C PRO A 166 6.88 1.66 -9.29
N LEU A 167 7.61 2.31 -8.37
CA LEU A 167 8.72 3.19 -8.73
C LEU A 167 9.86 2.44 -9.43
N VAL A 168 10.27 1.30 -8.87
CA VAL A 168 11.36 0.48 -9.41
C VAL A 168 10.97 -0.16 -10.73
N ILE A 169 9.74 -0.67 -10.85
CA ILE A 169 9.21 -1.23 -12.10
C ILE A 169 9.20 -0.15 -13.17
N GLY A 170 8.63 1.03 -12.89
CA GLY A 170 8.59 2.15 -13.85
C GLY A 170 9.97 2.57 -14.32
N ALA A 171 10.93 2.70 -13.41
CA ALA A 171 12.31 3.02 -13.77
C ALA A 171 13.00 1.90 -14.56
N ALA A 172 12.75 0.63 -14.24
CA ALA A 172 13.28 -0.50 -14.99
C ALA A 172 12.74 -0.52 -16.43
N LEU A 173 11.44 -0.27 -16.63
CA LEU A 173 10.83 -0.17 -17.96
C LEU A 173 11.46 0.96 -18.80
N ALA A 174 11.87 2.05 -18.15
CA ALA A 174 12.56 3.17 -18.77
C ALA A 174 14.07 2.96 -18.98
N GLY A 175 14.63 1.79 -18.60
CA GLY A 175 16.05 1.50 -18.73
C GLY A 175 16.92 2.19 -17.66
N GLY A 176 16.36 2.43 -16.48
CA GLY A 176 17.07 3.04 -15.35
C GLY A 176 18.31 2.25 -14.92
N THR A 177 19.34 2.98 -14.53
CA THR A 177 20.61 2.41 -14.01
C THR A 177 20.43 1.77 -12.63
N PRO A 178 21.28 0.83 -12.21
CA PRO A 178 21.24 0.25 -10.87
C PRO A 178 21.22 1.30 -9.74
N GLU A 179 21.98 2.39 -9.90
CA GLU A 179 22.06 3.49 -8.93
C GLU A 179 20.75 4.28 -8.83
N GLN A 180 20.06 4.46 -9.96
CA GLN A 180 18.73 5.09 -9.98
C GLN A 180 17.67 4.19 -9.33
N LEU A 181 17.69 2.89 -9.63
CA LEU A 181 16.79 1.91 -9.02
C LEU A 181 16.98 1.86 -7.50
N GLU A 182 18.23 1.84 -7.03
CA GLU A 182 18.54 1.86 -5.61
C GLU A 182 18.10 3.17 -4.93
N SER A 183 18.28 4.31 -5.59
CA SER A 183 17.77 5.60 -5.10
C SER A 183 16.24 5.56 -4.92
N LEU A 184 15.52 4.95 -5.87
CA LEU A 184 14.06 4.79 -5.79
C LEU A 184 13.64 3.80 -4.69
N ARG A 185 14.41 2.75 -4.42
CA ARG A 185 14.14 1.85 -3.28
C ARG A 185 14.29 2.57 -1.95
N ARG A 186 15.39 3.31 -1.78
CA ARG A 186 15.68 4.08 -0.57
C ARG A 186 14.71 5.23 -0.34
N PHE A 187 14.13 5.78 -1.42
CA PHE A 187 13.03 6.74 -1.33
C PHE A 187 11.69 6.05 -1.02
N GLY A 188 11.36 4.99 -1.76
CA GLY A 188 10.03 4.39 -1.77
C GLY A 188 9.69 3.61 -0.51
N LEU A 189 10.65 2.89 0.08
CA LEU A 189 10.41 2.12 1.31
C LEU A 189 9.95 3.01 2.48
N PRO A 190 10.72 4.02 2.92
CA PRO A 190 10.32 4.86 4.03
C PRO A 190 9.04 5.65 3.73
N LEU A 191 8.87 6.14 2.49
CA LEU A 191 7.62 6.81 2.09
C LEU A 191 6.40 5.89 2.21
N GLY A 192 6.53 4.63 1.79
CA GLY A 192 5.48 3.62 1.91
C GLY A 192 5.16 3.26 3.36
N LEU A 193 6.18 3.21 4.24
CA LEU A 193 5.95 3.02 5.68
C LEU A 193 5.19 4.21 6.27
N ALA A 194 5.57 5.44 5.93
CA ALA A 194 4.86 6.64 6.37
C ALA A 194 3.41 6.65 5.89
N TYR A 195 3.16 6.21 4.65
CA TYR A 195 1.82 6.08 4.08
C TYR A 195 0.95 5.11 4.89
N GLN A 196 1.43 3.90 5.18
CA GLN A 196 0.62 2.92 5.92
C GLN A 196 0.42 3.32 7.38
N LEU A 197 1.44 3.88 8.05
CA LEU A 197 1.30 4.41 9.41
C LEU A 197 0.22 5.50 9.49
N ARG A 198 0.13 6.35 8.46
CA ARG A 198 -0.93 7.35 8.34
C ARG A 198 -2.29 6.71 8.11
N ASP A 199 -2.35 5.69 7.26
CA ASP A 199 -3.58 4.93 6.97
C ASP A 199 -4.13 4.28 8.24
N ASP A 200 -3.29 3.63 9.05
CA ASP A 200 -3.67 3.03 10.34
C ASP A 200 -4.23 4.08 11.33
N LEU A 201 -3.67 5.30 11.35
CA LEU A 201 -4.23 6.40 12.15
C LEU A 201 -5.63 6.81 11.64
N LEU A 202 -5.82 6.86 10.32
CA LEU A 202 -7.11 7.22 9.71
C LEU A 202 -8.14 6.10 9.88
N GLY A 203 -7.73 4.83 9.87
CA GLY A 203 -8.63 3.70 10.14
C GLY A 203 -9.22 3.72 11.55
N VAL A 204 -8.45 4.22 12.53
CA VAL A 204 -8.91 4.37 13.91
C VAL A 204 -9.61 5.71 14.16
N PHE A 205 -9.09 6.83 13.68
CA PHE A 205 -9.53 8.18 14.07
C PHE A 205 -10.11 9.02 12.93
N GLY A 206 -10.00 8.58 11.67
CA GLY A 206 -10.43 9.34 10.50
C GLY A 206 -11.95 9.47 10.37
N ASP A 207 -12.37 10.56 9.72
CA ASP A 207 -13.75 10.77 9.30
C ASP A 207 -14.09 9.85 8.12
N SER A 208 -15.31 9.31 8.10
CA SER A 208 -15.79 8.41 7.06
C SER A 208 -15.83 9.03 5.66
N SER A 209 -15.93 10.36 5.57
CA SER A 209 -15.82 11.12 4.31
C SER A 209 -14.42 11.08 3.69
N LEU A 210 -13.37 10.88 4.50
CA LEU A 210 -11.98 10.79 4.05
C LEU A 210 -11.56 9.34 3.76
N THR A 211 -12.00 8.39 4.57
CA THR A 211 -11.58 6.98 4.48
C THR A 211 -12.48 6.14 3.56
N GLY A 212 -13.71 6.59 3.32
CA GLY A 212 -14.73 5.81 2.61
C GLY A 212 -15.23 4.58 3.40
N LYS A 213 -14.83 4.46 4.67
CA LYS A 213 -15.24 3.43 5.66
C LYS A 213 -15.78 4.12 6.93
N PRO A 214 -16.60 3.46 7.78
CA PRO A 214 -16.95 4.00 9.09
C PRO A 214 -15.71 4.21 9.96
N SER A 215 -15.70 5.27 10.78
CA SER A 215 -14.61 5.50 11.75
C SER A 215 -14.49 4.32 12.73
N GLY A 216 -13.26 3.88 13.00
CA GLY A 216 -12.98 2.75 13.89
C GLY A 216 -13.18 1.37 13.23
N ASP A 217 -13.18 1.27 11.90
CA ASP A 217 -13.32 -0.02 11.22
C ASP A 217 -12.17 -0.97 11.56
N ASP A 218 -10.93 -0.47 11.61
CA ASP A 218 -9.75 -1.23 12.03
C ASP A 218 -9.92 -1.82 13.45
N LEU A 219 -10.68 -1.14 14.32
CA LEU A 219 -10.99 -1.64 15.66
C LEU A 219 -11.99 -2.80 15.63
N ARG A 220 -12.93 -2.80 14.68
CA ARG A 220 -13.86 -3.92 14.45
C ARG A 220 -13.18 -5.09 13.77
N GLU A 221 -12.32 -4.81 12.80
CA GLU A 221 -11.50 -5.81 12.09
C GLU A 221 -10.47 -6.44 13.04
N GLY A 222 -10.04 -5.71 14.08
CA GLY A 222 -9.13 -6.24 15.10
C GLY A 222 -7.66 -6.19 14.71
N LYS A 223 -7.32 -5.29 13.77
CA LYS A 223 -5.99 -5.12 13.21
C LYS A 223 -4.95 -4.87 14.29
N ARG A 224 -3.81 -5.55 14.20
CA ARG A 224 -2.69 -5.43 15.14
C ARG A 224 -1.66 -4.44 14.62
N THR A 225 -2.12 -3.22 14.39
CA THR A 225 -1.34 -2.13 13.82
C THR A 225 -0.21 -1.68 14.74
N VAL A 226 0.72 -0.89 14.20
CA VAL A 226 1.80 -0.24 14.97
C VAL A 226 1.21 0.63 16.08
N LEU A 227 0.11 1.31 15.80
CA LEU A 227 -0.63 2.12 16.78
C LEU A 227 -1.10 1.27 17.97
N VAL A 228 -1.67 0.09 17.73
CA VAL A 228 -2.10 -0.83 18.79
C VAL A 228 -0.90 -1.34 19.58
N ALA A 229 0.18 -1.78 18.91
CA ALA A 229 1.38 -2.25 19.58
C ALA A 229 1.96 -1.19 20.53
N LEU A 230 2.10 0.06 20.04
CA LEU A 230 2.62 1.17 20.83
C LEU A 230 1.70 1.57 21.99
N ALA A 231 0.38 1.50 21.82
CA ALA A 231 -0.55 1.81 22.89
C ALA A 231 -0.34 0.87 24.08
N ARG A 232 -0.26 -0.44 23.79
CA ARG A 232 -0.14 -1.49 24.81
C ARG A 232 1.08 -1.36 25.72
N GLU A 233 2.19 -0.80 25.22
CA GLU A 233 3.41 -0.59 26.00
C GLU A 233 3.16 0.28 27.25
N ASN A 234 2.22 1.22 27.16
CA ASN A 234 1.97 2.23 28.19
C ASN A 234 0.61 2.09 28.91
N LEU A 235 -0.21 1.10 28.55
CA LEU A 235 -1.52 0.92 29.18
C LEU A 235 -1.42 0.28 30.56
N ASP A 236 -2.24 0.77 31.49
CA ASP A 236 -2.48 0.08 32.76
C ASP A 236 -3.24 -1.25 32.55
N GLY A 237 -3.25 -2.09 33.58
CA GLY A 237 -3.85 -3.44 33.47
C GLY A 237 -5.36 -3.45 33.18
N GLY A 238 -6.08 -2.37 33.53
CA GLY A 238 -7.51 -2.25 33.26
C GLY A 238 -7.79 -1.86 31.81
N SER A 239 -7.11 -0.83 31.32
CA SER A 239 -7.23 -0.33 29.95
C SER A 239 -6.72 -1.34 28.94
N ARG A 240 -5.63 -2.05 29.26
CA ARG A 240 -5.10 -3.13 28.41
C ARG A 240 -6.08 -4.29 28.27
N ARG A 241 -6.71 -4.70 29.38
CA ARG A 241 -7.76 -5.74 29.35
C ARG A 241 -8.96 -5.29 28.52
N PHE A 242 -9.40 -4.04 28.69
CA PHE A 242 -10.51 -3.51 27.90
C PHE A 242 -10.19 -3.50 26.39
N LEU A 243 -8.98 -3.06 26.02
CA LEU A 243 -8.49 -3.14 24.63
C LEU A 243 -8.51 -4.58 24.12
N ASP A 244 -7.99 -5.53 24.90
CA ASP A 244 -7.90 -6.96 24.53
C ASP A 244 -9.25 -7.65 24.37
N ASP A 245 -10.22 -7.29 25.19
CA ASP A 245 -11.56 -7.89 25.19
C ASP A 245 -12.45 -7.33 24.07
N ASN A 246 -12.17 -6.12 23.56
CA ASN A 246 -13.04 -5.42 22.61
C ASN A 246 -12.44 -5.32 21.19
N LEU A 247 -11.12 -5.28 21.02
CA LEU A 247 -10.48 -5.17 19.72
C LEU A 247 -10.76 -6.42 18.86
N GLY A 248 -11.41 -6.23 17.70
CA GLY A 248 -11.82 -7.30 16.80
C GLY A 248 -13.26 -7.78 16.99
N ASP A 249 -14.08 -7.10 17.81
CA ASP A 249 -15.50 -7.37 17.89
C ASP A 249 -16.25 -6.65 16.74
N PRO A 250 -16.86 -7.37 15.79
CA PRO A 250 -17.62 -6.73 14.71
C PRO A 250 -18.85 -5.95 15.21
N ASN A 251 -19.29 -6.19 16.45
CA ASN A 251 -20.46 -5.55 17.05
C ASN A 251 -20.12 -4.36 17.95
N LEU A 252 -18.90 -3.82 17.88
CA LEU A 252 -18.52 -2.64 18.67
C LEU A 252 -19.51 -1.50 18.46
N THR A 253 -20.12 -1.06 19.57
CA THR A 253 -20.96 0.13 19.61
C THR A 253 -20.13 1.39 19.43
N ALA A 254 -20.75 2.48 19.00
CA ALA A 254 -20.09 3.79 18.89
C ALA A 254 -19.41 4.20 20.21
N HIS A 255 -20.05 3.94 21.35
CA HIS A 255 -19.47 4.24 22.66
C HIS A 255 -18.23 3.39 22.99
N GLN A 256 -18.21 2.11 22.61
CA GLN A 256 -17.02 1.27 22.79
C GLN A 256 -15.87 1.73 21.88
N ILE A 257 -16.17 2.14 20.65
CA ILE A 257 -15.19 2.71 19.71
C ILE A 257 -14.59 3.99 20.29
N GLU A 258 -15.41 4.94 20.73
CA GLU A 258 -14.95 6.18 21.38
C GLU A 258 -14.07 5.89 22.59
N LYS A 259 -14.43 4.89 23.40
CA LYS A 259 -13.63 4.49 24.56
C LYS A 259 -12.30 3.87 24.16
N LEU A 260 -12.25 3.02 23.13
CA LEU A 260 -11.01 2.45 22.60
C LEU A 260 -10.11 3.55 22.02
N GLN A 261 -10.67 4.48 21.24
CA GLN A 261 -9.98 5.65 20.72
C GLN A 261 -9.38 6.48 21.86
N GLY A 262 -10.15 6.74 22.92
CA GLY A 262 -9.67 7.47 24.11
C GLY A 262 -8.53 6.75 24.84
N ILE A 263 -8.59 5.43 24.96
CA ILE A 263 -7.52 4.61 25.55
C ILE A 263 -6.25 4.68 24.69
N ILE A 264 -6.37 4.53 23.37
CA ILE A 264 -5.25 4.58 22.44
C ILE A 264 -4.63 5.99 22.44
N ALA A 265 -5.44 7.05 22.36
CA ALA A 265 -4.95 8.42 22.40
C ALA A 265 -4.26 8.74 23.75
N GLY A 266 -4.87 8.35 24.87
CA GLY A 266 -4.32 8.57 26.21
C GLY A 266 -3.02 7.82 26.52
N SER A 267 -2.67 6.80 25.73
CA SER A 267 -1.41 6.05 25.89
C SER A 267 -0.16 6.76 25.34
N GLY A 268 -0.36 7.85 24.57
CA GLY A 268 0.71 8.52 23.82
C GLY A 268 1.13 7.81 22.52
N ALA A 269 0.41 6.75 22.11
CA ALA A 269 0.72 6.01 20.89
C ALA A 269 0.57 6.85 19.62
N VAL A 270 -0.44 7.74 19.58
CA VAL A 270 -0.68 8.63 18.43
C VAL A 270 0.53 9.51 18.18
N ASP A 271 1.04 10.19 19.20
CA ASP A 271 2.22 11.06 19.09
C ASP A 271 3.47 10.28 18.64
N ARG A 272 3.63 9.03 19.11
CA ARG A 272 4.73 8.17 18.69
C ARG A 272 4.61 7.75 17.22
N VAL A 273 3.40 7.43 16.74
CA VAL A 273 3.18 7.12 15.32
C VAL A 273 3.42 8.36 14.45
N GLU A 274 2.98 9.54 14.87
CA GLU A 274 3.25 10.81 14.16
C GLU A 274 4.75 11.11 14.07
N ALA A 275 5.51 10.85 15.14
CA ALA A 275 6.96 10.96 15.13
C ALA A 275 7.62 9.95 14.17
N LEU A 276 7.12 8.70 14.10
CA LEU A 276 7.57 7.71 13.13
C LEU A 276 7.27 8.15 11.70
N ILE A 277 6.06 8.64 11.41
CA ILE A 277 5.69 9.18 10.08
C ILE A 277 6.65 10.31 9.69
N THR A 278 6.88 11.26 10.59
CA THR A 278 7.79 12.39 10.36
C THR A 278 9.21 11.92 10.05
N HIS A 279 9.71 10.94 10.82
CA HIS A 279 11.03 10.36 10.61
C HIS A 279 11.15 9.68 9.24
N GLN A 280 10.17 8.84 8.89
CA GLN A 280 10.14 8.13 7.60
C GLN A 280 10.06 9.11 6.41
N LEU A 281 9.27 10.18 6.51
CA LEU A 281 9.22 11.22 5.48
C LEU A 281 10.56 11.96 5.32
N ALA A 282 11.25 12.24 6.43
CA ALA A 282 12.58 12.84 6.39
C ALA A 282 13.61 11.90 5.75
N GLU A 283 13.58 10.61 6.06
CA GLU A 283 14.45 9.62 5.42
C GLU A 283 14.18 9.51 3.91
N ALA A 284 12.91 9.44 3.50
CA ALA A 284 12.54 9.41 2.08
C ALA A 284 13.05 10.65 1.34
N THR A 285 12.79 11.85 1.86
CA THR A 285 13.15 13.10 1.19
C THR A 285 14.65 13.38 1.17
N ALA A 286 15.42 12.96 2.17
CA ALA A 286 16.87 13.12 2.19
C ALA A 286 17.58 12.36 1.06
N VAL A 287 17.02 11.23 0.60
CA VAL A 287 17.58 10.45 -0.52
C VAL A 287 17.53 11.24 -1.83
N LEU A 288 16.53 12.10 -1.99
CA LEU A 288 16.31 12.85 -3.20
C LEU A 288 17.45 13.83 -3.51
N ASP A 289 18.09 14.42 -2.50
CA ASP A 289 19.12 15.44 -2.73
C ASP A 289 20.39 14.89 -3.43
N ALA A 290 20.61 13.58 -3.36
CA ALA A 290 21.73 12.90 -4.01
C ALA A 290 21.31 11.95 -5.15
N ALA A 291 20.02 11.90 -5.49
CA ALA A 291 19.50 10.96 -6.48
C ALA A 291 19.90 11.38 -7.89
N LEU A 292 20.42 10.44 -8.68
CA LEU A 292 20.79 10.65 -10.09
C LEU A 292 19.57 10.56 -11.01
N LEU A 293 18.50 11.29 -10.69
CA LEU A 293 17.24 11.33 -11.44
C LEU A 293 17.06 12.69 -12.11
N ALA A 294 16.23 12.74 -13.16
CA ALA A 294 15.91 14.00 -13.83
C ALA A 294 15.10 14.94 -12.91
N ASP A 295 15.32 16.25 -13.02
CA ASP A 295 14.65 17.27 -12.20
C ASP A 295 13.12 17.16 -12.22
N SER A 296 12.53 16.77 -13.35
CA SER A 296 11.09 16.52 -13.48
C SER A 296 10.62 15.35 -12.61
N ALA A 297 11.34 14.21 -12.64
CA ALA A 297 11.05 13.06 -11.79
C ALA A 297 11.21 13.42 -10.31
N MET A 298 12.26 14.17 -9.98
CA MET A 298 12.50 14.67 -8.63
C MET A 298 11.36 15.54 -8.11
N SER A 299 10.79 16.40 -8.96
CA SER A 299 9.63 17.22 -8.63
C SER A 299 8.40 16.36 -8.33
N GLU A 300 8.10 15.37 -9.16
CA GLU A 300 6.98 14.44 -8.95
C GLU A 300 7.12 13.63 -7.66
N LEU A 301 8.32 13.11 -7.36
CA LEU A 301 8.59 12.36 -6.12
C LEU A 301 8.42 13.24 -4.87
N ARG A 302 8.85 14.51 -4.91
CA ARG A 302 8.61 15.47 -3.82
C ARG A 302 7.11 15.75 -3.64
N MET A 303 6.36 15.93 -4.73
CA MET A 303 4.91 16.10 -4.66
C MET A 303 4.20 14.86 -4.09
N LEU A 304 4.68 13.66 -4.43
CA LEU A 304 4.17 12.42 -3.85
C LEU A 304 4.42 12.37 -2.33
N ALA A 305 5.63 12.70 -1.89
CA ALA A 305 5.97 12.77 -0.46
C ALA A 305 5.10 13.80 0.30
N GLU A 306 4.87 14.97 -0.29
CA GLU A 306 3.97 15.99 0.29
C GLU A 306 2.52 15.49 0.40
N LYS A 307 2.01 14.76 -0.59
CA LYS A 307 0.65 14.19 -0.54
C LYS A 307 0.51 13.17 0.58
N VAL A 308 1.52 12.31 0.78
CA VAL A 308 1.53 11.36 1.90
C VAL A 308 1.57 12.10 3.24
N ALA A 309 2.39 13.16 3.35
CA ALA A 309 2.50 13.96 4.56
C ALA A 309 1.21 14.72 4.92
N ARG A 310 0.49 15.23 3.93
CA ARG A 310 -0.71 16.09 4.11
C ARG A 310 -2.04 15.36 4.24
N ARG A 311 -2.07 14.02 4.15
CA ARG A 311 -3.24 13.25 4.60
C ARG A 311 -3.39 13.50 6.11
N ALA A 312 -4.13 14.53 6.49
CA ALA A 312 -4.34 14.93 7.88
C ALA A 312 -5.84 15.08 8.16
N PHE A 313 -6.20 14.92 9.44
CA PHE A 313 -7.54 14.96 10.03
C PHE A 313 -8.34 16.22 9.66
#